data_AF-A0AA95JGE5-F1
#
_entry.id   AF-A0AA95JGE5-F1
#
_cell.length_a   1.000
_cell.length_b   1.000
_cell.length_c   1.000
_cell.angle_alpha   90.00
_cell.angle_beta   90.00
_cell.angle_gamma   90.00
#
_symmetry.space_group_name_H-M   'P 1'
#
loop_
_entity.id
_entity.type
_entity.pdbx_description
1 polymer ?
#
loop_
_entity_poly.entity_id
_entity_poly.type
_entity_poly.pdbx_seq_one_letter_code
_entity_poly.pdbx_strand_id
1 'polypeptide(L)'
;MAGLSGYYPSPYLTPDDLKALSDRCLTGNRVISNIEAYELDGGADVARFDLSLYGEDATQKLKSWPERASDSVTFIEQLLLDVAKEKNRIMFQVWLDWDQT
;
A
#
# COMPACT_ATOMS: atom_id res chain seq x y z
N MET A 1 24.23 -16.33 24.05
CA MET A 1 24.17 -17.14 22.81
C MET A 1 22.92 -18.01 22.87
N ALA A 2 22.37 -18.29 21.68
CA ALA A 2 21.09 -18.98 21.37
C ALA A 2 19.83 -18.13 21.66
N GLY A 3 18.91 -17.88 20.72
CA GLY A 3 18.84 -18.30 19.32
C GLY A 3 17.50 -17.88 18.69
N LEU A 4 17.57 -17.50 17.42
CA LEU A 4 16.53 -17.64 16.38
C LEU A 4 15.27 -16.75 16.47
N SER A 5 15.34 -15.66 15.68
CA SER A 5 14.37 -15.25 14.67
C SER A 5 12.89 -15.54 14.95
N GLY A 6 12.23 -14.60 15.63
CA GLY A 6 10.79 -14.41 15.44
C GLY A 6 10.56 -13.77 14.08
N TYR A 7 10.44 -14.60 13.03
CA TYR A 7 9.86 -14.21 11.75
C TYR A 7 8.41 -13.77 12.00
N TYR A 8 8.19 -12.51 12.37
CA TYR A 8 6.97 -11.84 11.95
C TYR A 8 7.12 -11.65 10.44
N PRO A 9 6.17 -12.07 9.58
CA PRO A 9 6.20 -11.63 8.20
C PRO A 9 6.27 -10.11 8.26
N SER A 10 7.28 -9.52 7.63
CA SER A 10 7.35 -8.06 7.51
C SER A 10 5.98 -7.60 7.02
N PRO A 11 5.18 -6.88 7.85
CA PRO A 11 3.80 -6.54 7.49
C PRO A 11 3.76 -5.55 6.33
N TYR A 12 4.92 -5.00 5.97
CA TYR A 12 5.07 -4.07 4.89
C TYR A 12 5.43 -4.75 3.57
N LEU A 13 4.71 -4.34 2.52
CA LEU A 13 4.96 -4.69 1.13
C LEU A 13 6.11 -3.83 0.57
N THR A 14 6.95 -4.43 -0.27
CA THR A 14 7.86 -3.67 -1.14
C THR A 14 7.10 -3.03 -2.32
N PRO A 15 7.72 -2.13 -3.09
CA PRO A 15 7.13 -1.62 -4.32
C PRO A 15 6.70 -2.73 -5.30
N ASP A 16 7.52 -3.78 -5.43
CA ASP A 16 7.22 -4.93 -6.29
C ASP A 16 6.02 -5.74 -5.77
N ASP A 17 5.96 -5.96 -4.45
CA ASP A 17 4.82 -6.65 -3.81
C ASP A 17 3.52 -5.84 -3.98
N LEU A 18 3.60 -4.51 -3.86
CA LEU A 18 2.46 -3.62 -4.03
C LEU A 18 1.94 -3.66 -5.47
N LYS A 19 2.84 -3.66 -6.47
CA LYS A 19 2.46 -3.82 -7.88
C LYS A 19 1.76 -5.16 -8.12
N ALA A 20 2.34 -6.25 -7.63
CA ALA A 20 1.77 -7.58 -7.77
C ALA A 20 0.40 -7.70 -7.07
N LEU A 21 0.21 -7.05 -5.93
CA LEU A 21 -1.08 -7.01 -5.24
C LEU A 21 -2.12 -6.23 -6.05
N SER A 22 -1.76 -5.07 -6.58
CA SER A 22 -2.65 -4.24 -7.43
C SER A 22 -3.17 -5.04 -8.64
N ASP A 23 -2.28 -5.74 -9.34
CA ASP A 23 -2.63 -6.58 -10.50
C ASP A 23 -3.58 -7.73 -10.14
N ARG A 24 -3.41 -8.31 -8.94
CA ARG A 24 -4.30 -9.35 -8.40
C ARG A 24 -5.62 -8.80 -7.87
N CYS A 25 -5.70 -7.52 -7.52
CA CYS A 25 -6.94 -6.86 -7.14
C CYS A 25 -7.78 -6.57 -8.39
N LEU A 26 -7.15 -6.09 -9.47
CA LEU A 26 -7.79 -5.88 -10.78
C LEU A 26 -8.52 -7.12 -11.34
N THR A 27 -8.00 -8.30 -11.05
CA THR A 27 -8.54 -9.58 -11.54
C THR A 27 -9.46 -10.26 -10.53
N GLY A 28 -9.68 -9.67 -9.35
CA GLY A 28 -10.52 -10.21 -8.28
C GLY A 28 -11.60 -9.23 -7.83
N ASN A 29 -12.46 -9.69 -6.92
CA ASN A 29 -13.54 -8.87 -6.37
C ASN A 29 -13.06 -8.04 -5.16
N ARG A 30 -11.89 -7.40 -5.27
CA ARG A 30 -11.26 -6.62 -4.18
C ARG A 30 -10.43 -5.47 -4.71
N VAL A 31 -10.28 -4.42 -3.91
CA VAL A 31 -9.52 -3.20 -4.22
C VAL A 31 -8.61 -2.83 -3.06
N ILE A 32 -7.55 -2.05 -3.33
CA ILE A 32 -6.75 -1.44 -2.27
C ILE A 32 -7.49 -0.19 -1.77
N SER A 33 -7.85 -0.20 -0.50
CA SER A 33 -8.70 0.82 0.12
C SER A 33 -7.93 1.84 0.96
N ASN A 34 -6.68 1.54 1.31
CA ASN A 34 -5.79 2.45 2.03
C ASN A 34 -4.34 1.98 1.84
N ILE A 35 -3.40 2.91 1.78
CA ILE A 35 -1.96 2.65 1.77
C ILE A 35 -1.31 3.61 2.75
N GLU A 36 -0.50 3.07 3.65
CA GLU A 36 0.42 3.85 4.47
C GLU A 36 1.85 3.53 4.03
N ALA A 37 2.65 4.55 3.76
CA ALA A 37 4.04 4.41 3.34
C ALA A 37 5.00 4.73 4.49
N TYR A 38 6.10 3.98 4.54
CA TYR A 38 7.14 4.10 5.54
C TYR A 38 8.50 4.09 4.86
N GLU A 39 9.32 5.08 5.17
CA GLU A 39 10.72 5.14 4.76
C GLU A 39 11.58 4.44 5.81
N LEU A 40 12.44 3.51 5.37
CA LEU A 40 13.41 2.84 6.22
C LEU A 40 14.74 3.58 6.16
N ASP A 41 15.05 4.33 7.22
CA ASP A 41 16.34 5.01 7.39
C ASP A 41 17.08 4.43 8.61
N GLY A 42 18.10 3.60 8.34
CA GLY A 42 19.19 3.28 9.28
C GLY A 42 18.85 2.67 10.65
N GLY A 43 17.57 2.41 10.96
CA GLY A 43 17.11 1.90 12.26
C GLY A 43 15.72 2.36 12.70
N ALA A 44 15.04 3.22 11.94
CA ALA A 44 13.67 3.64 12.22
C ALA A 44 12.79 3.62 10.96
N ASP A 45 11.50 3.34 11.19
CA ASP A 45 10.44 3.45 10.19
C ASP A 45 9.83 4.85 10.31
N VAL A 46 9.97 5.67 9.27
CA VAL A 46 9.43 7.04 9.24
C VAL A 46 8.22 7.11 8.32
N ALA A 47 7.06 7.52 8.86
CA ALA A 47 5.84 7.63 8.07
C ALA A 47 5.97 8.69 6.95
N ARG A 48 5.59 8.31 5.73
CA ARG A 48 5.57 9.13 4.51
C ARG A 48 4.12 9.41 4.11
N PHE A 49 3.50 10.37 4.79
CA PHE A 49 2.11 10.77 4.53
C PHE A 49 1.89 11.29 3.11
N ASP A 50 2.94 11.81 2.47
CA ASP A 50 2.95 12.24 1.07
C ASP A 50 2.88 11.08 0.07
N LEU A 51 3.23 9.86 0.50
CA LEU A 51 3.21 8.62 -0.30
C LEU A 51 2.09 7.65 0.13
N SER A 52 1.03 8.18 0.76
CA SER A 52 -0.06 7.38 1.32
C SER A 52 -1.36 7.56 0.52
N LEU A 53 -2.15 6.49 0.36
CA LEU A 53 -3.44 6.51 -0.33
C LEU A 53 -4.56 6.64 0.69
N TYR A 54 -5.39 7.68 0.55
CA TYR A 54 -6.62 7.96 1.31
C TYR A 54 -6.45 8.24 2.81
N GLY A 55 -5.51 7.61 3.52
CA GLY A 55 -5.28 7.86 4.95
C GLY A 55 -6.58 7.72 5.76
N GLU A 56 -6.90 8.74 6.56
CA GLU A 56 -8.15 8.81 7.35
C GLU A 56 -9.31 9.51 6.61
N ASP A 57 -9.22 9.75 5.30
CA ASP A 57 -10.25 10.47 4.54
C ASP A 57 -11.55 9.67 4.43
N ALA A 58 -12.51 10.01 5.31
CA ALA A 58 -13.83 9.40 5.34
C ALA A 58 -14.65 9.61 4.06
N THR A 59 -14.34 10.62 3.24
CA THR A 59 -15.09 10.90 2.02
C THR A 59 -14.87 9.85 0.92
N GLN A 60 -13.77 9.09 0.99
CA GLN A 60 -13.48 8.04 0.01
C GLN A 60 -14.44 6.86 0.11
N LYS A 61 -15.03 6.62 1.29
CA LYS A 61 -16.08 5.62 1.49
C LYS A 61 -17.42 6.01 0.86
N LEU A 62 -17.56 7.25 0.39
CA LEU A 62 -18.75 7.72 -0.34
C LEU A 62 -18.71 7.35 -1.83
N LYS A 63 -17.53 7.06 -2.38
CA LYS A 63 -17.38 6.63 -3.78
C LYS A 63 -17.93 5.22 -3.97
N SER A 64 -18.54 4.98 -5.13
CA SER A 64 -19.01 3.65 -5.50
C SER A 64 -17.85 2.66 -5.63
N TRP A 65 -18.14 1.36 -5.52
CA TRP A 65 -17.10 0.34 -5.65
C TRP A 65 -16.34 0.41 -6.99
N PRO A 66 -16.99 0.57 -8.16
CA PRO A 66 -16.27 0.70 -9.43
C PRO A 66 -15.35 1.92 -9.50
N GLU A 67 -15.77 3.05 -8.91
CA GLU A 67 -14.94 4.26 -8.84
C GLU A 67 -13.70 4.04 -7.97
N ARG A 68 -13.86 3.43 -6.79
CA ARG A 68 -12.72 3.09 -5.91
C ARG A 68 -11.76 2.10 -6.56
N ALA A 69 -12.29 1.12 -7.30
CA ALA A 69 -11.48 0.18 -8.06
C ALA A 69 -10.60 0.90 -9.09
N SER A 70 -11.20 1.77 -9.91
CA SER A 70 -10.49 2.53 -10.94
C SER A 70 -9.46 3.51 -10.35
N ASP A 71 -9.85 4.25 -9.30
CA ASP A 71 -8.99 5.24 -8.65
C ASP A 71 -7.78 4.59 -7.98
N SER A 72 -7.97 3.45 -7.30
CA SER A 72 -6.89 2.75 -6.59
C SER A 72 -5.76 2.33 -7.53
N VAL A 73 -6.09 1.85 -8.72
CA VAL A 73 -5.13 1.38 -9.72
C VAL A 73 -4.30 2.54 -10.25
N THR A 74 -4.99 3.59 -10.69
CA THR A 74 -4.35 4.81 -11.22
C THR A 74 -3.44 5.43 -10.18
N PHE A 75 -3.87 5.46 -8.92
CA PHE A 75 -3.06 5.97 -7.83
C PHE A 75 -1.80 5.12 -7.60
N ILE A 76 -1.92 3.79 -7.58
CA ILE A 76 -0.77 2.91 -7.32
C ILE A 76 0.29 3.06 -8.40
N GLU A 77 -0.10 3.18 -9.67
CA GLU A 77 0.86 3.43 -10.76
C GLU A 77 1.64 4.72 -10.53
N GLN A 78 0.96 5.80 -10.16
CA GLN A 78 1.60 7.08 -9.87
C GLN A 78 2.48 7.00 -8.60
N LEU A 79 1.98 6.37 -7.53
CA LEU A 79 2.71 6.18 -6.28
C LEU A 79 4.03 5.44 -6.51
N LEU A 80 4.02 4.36 -7.30
CA LEU A 80 5.23 3.59 -7.59
C LEU A 80 6.26 4.41 -8.40
N LEU A 81 5.80 5.32 -9.28
CA LEU A 81 6.68 6.25 -9.98
C LEU A 81 7.32 7.28 -9.04
N ASP A 82 6.59 7.72 -8.02
CA ASP A 82 7.10 8.68 -7.04
C ASP A 82 8.07 7.99 -6.08
N VAL A 83 7.76 6.78 -5.62
CA VAL A 83 8.62 5.95 -4.78
C VAL A 83 9.94 5.60 -5.47
N ALA A 84 9.94 5.39 -6.79
CA ALA A 84 11.16 5.13 -7.56
C ALA A 84 12.16 6.29 -7.55
N LYS A 85 11.73 7.50 -7.17
CA LYS A 85 12.60 8.69 -7.03
C LYS A 85 13.21 8.80 -5.64
N GLU A 86 12.72 8.04 -4.67
CA GLU A 86 13.18 8.09 -3.29
C GLU A 86 14.56 7.46 -3.15
N LYS A 87 15.41 8.08 -2.31
CA LYS A 87 16.77 7.57 -2.06
C LYS A 87 16.77 6.39 -1.09
N ASN A 88 15.82 6.40 -0.17
CA ASN A 88 15.68 5.41 0.89
C ASN A 88 14.61 4.40 0.50
N ARG A 89 14.68 3.22 1.11
CA ARG A 89 13.73 2.14 0.83
C ARG A 89 12.37 2.52 1.41
N ILE A 90 11.35 2.54 0.56
CA ILE A 90 9.96 2.70 0.98
C ILE A 90 9.29 1.32 1.09
N MET A 91 8.49 1.14 2.13
CA MET A 91 7.63 -0.03 2.30
C MET A 91 6.20 0.41 2.65
N PHE A 92 5.22 -0.47 2.44
CA PHE A 92 3.81 -0.12 2.49
C PHE A 92 3.00 -1.04 3.38
N GLN A 93 2.15 -0.47 4.23
CA GLN A 93 1.03 -1.20 4.82
C GLN A 93 -0.23 -0.94 3.99
N VAL A 94 -0.98 -2.00 3.70
CA VAL A 94 -2.14 -1.93 2.80
C VAL A 94 -3.37 -2.54 3.44
N TRP A 95 -4.53 -1.94 3.15
CA TRP A 95 -5.83 -2.46 3.49
C TRP A 95 -6.60 -2.74 2.22
N LEU A 96 -7.37 -3.82 2.24
CA LEU A 96 -8.20 -4.25 1.13
C LEU A 96 -9.67 -4.09 1.49
N ASP A 97 -10.48 -3.78 0.49
CA ASP A 97 -11.93 -3.85 0.57
C ASP A 97 -12.46 -4.79 -0.52
N TRP A 98 -13.61 -5.41 -0.27
CA TRP A 98 -14.21 -6.40 -1.16
C TRP A 98 -15.48 -5.85 -1.80
N ASP A 99 -15.79 -6.35 -2.99
CA ASP A 99 -17.11 -6.10 -3.57
C ASP A 99 -18.17 -6.69 -2.64
N GLN A 100 -19.19 -5.90 -2.32
CA GLN A 100 -20.27 -6.28 -1.39
C GLN A 100 -21.49 -6.83 -2.14
N THR A 101 -21.32 -7.28 -3.38
CA THR A 101 -22.38 -7.85 -4.21
C THR A 101 -22.93 -9.18 -3.68
#